data_AF-A0A3M8FY45-F1
#
_entry.id   AF-A0A3M8FY45-F1
#
_cell.length_a   1.000
_cell.length_b   1.000
_cell.length_c   1.000
_cell.angle_alpha   90.00
_cell.angle_beta   90.00
_cell.angle_gamma   90.00
#
_symmetry.space_group_name_H-M   'P 1'
#
loop_
_entity.id
_entity.type
_entity.pdbx_description
1 polymer ?
#
loop_
_entity_poly.entity_id
_entity_poly.type
_entity_poly.pdbx_seq_one_letter_code
_entity_poly.pdbx_strand_id
1 'polypeptide(L)'
;MFNQDLQTIARYRMIAAAVLRLIGLWVLITRPIPLIQQAAILWWQTTRANTANVRTGIIYDQPWLVGNILQGLFFVAAGVVLLVYARWISILIVPVPRPRCPGCQYDLKAASAAICPECGLDLSSLQSPGADSQ
;
A
#
# COMPACT_ATOMS: atom_id res chain seq x y z
N MET A 1 14.68 -1.02 -27.71
CA MET A 1 13.96 0.02 -26.93
C MET A 1 13.31 -0.48 -25.64
N PHE A 2 13.01 -1.79 -25.49
CA PHE A 2 12.38 -2.40 -24.31
C PHE A 2 13.09 -2.22 -22.94
N ASN A 3 14.39 -1.90 -22.91
CA ASN A 3 15.14 -1.82 -21.65
C ASN A 3 14.82 -0.55 -20.83
N GLN A 4 14.32 0.51 -21.50
CA GLN A 4 13.90 1.74 -20.81
C GLN A 4 12.57 1.56 -20.07
N ASP A 5 11.66 0.74 -20.60
CA ASP A 5 10.34 0.48 -19.99
C ASP A 5 10.41 -0.39 -18.73
N LEU A 6 11.35 -1.34 -18.68
CA LEU A 6 11.57 -2.15 -17.47
C LEU A 6 12.11 -1.31 -16.31
N GLN A 7 13.02 -0.38 -16.60
CA GLN A 7 13.58 0.51 -15.58
C GLN A 7 12.53 1.50 -15.04
N THR A 8 11.63 2.01 -15.88
CA THR A 8 10.54 2.88 -15.44
C THR A 8 9.55 2.11 -14.56
N ILE A 9 9.12 0.90 -14.94
CA ILE A 9 8.18 0.08 -14.15
C ILE A 9 8.72 -0.23 -12.74
N ALA A 10 10.01 -0.60 -12.63
CA ALA A 10 10.64 -0.85 -11.34
C ALA A 10 10.65 0.40 -10.45
N ARG A 11 10.96 1.57 -11.03
CA ARG A 11 10.92 2.86 -10.32
C ARG A 11 9.52 3.19 -9.85
N TYR A 12 8.48 3.01 -10.68
CA TYR A 12 7.10 3.26 -10.28
C TYR A 12 6.64 2.40 -9.10
N ARG A 13 7.03 1.11 -9.05
CA ARG A 13 6.71 0.23 -7.90
C ARG A 13 7.38 0.68 -6.61
N MET A 14 8.63 1.14 -6.69
CA MET A 14 9.35 1.68 -5.53
C MET A 14 8.72 2.98 -5.05
N ILE A 15 8.36 3.89 -5.97
CA ILE A 15 7.67 5.15 -5.65
C ILE A 15 6.30 4.86 -5.03
N ALA A 16 5.49 3.97 -5.61
CA ALA A 16 4.18 3.61 -5.07
C ALA A 16 4.28 3.05 -3.65
N ALA A 17 5.23 2.15 -3.39
CA ALA A 17 5.48 1.63 -2.05
C ALA A 17 5.93 2.72 -1.07
N ALA A 18 6.77 3.66 -1.51
CA ALA A 18 7.20 4.80 -0.69
C ALA A 18 6.04 5.75 -0.36
N VAL A 19 5.20 6.07 -1.34
CA VAL A 19 4.00 6.90 -1.16
C VAL A 19 3.02 6.24 -0.19
N LEU A 20 2.75 4.94 -0.33
CA LEU A 20 1.93 4.19 0.61
C LEU A 20 2.49 4.29 2.03
N ARG A 21 3.81 4.10 2.22
CA ARG A 21 4.43 4.24 3.54
C ARG A 21 4.32 5.65 4.12
N LEU A 22 4.48 6.69 3.30
CA LEU A 22 4.31 8.08 3.72
C LEU A 22 2.87 8.35 4.17
N ILE A 23 1.87 7.84 3.43
CA ILE A 23 0.45 7.95 3.82
C ILE A 23 0.20 7.22 5.14
N GLY A 24 0.69 5.99 5.28
CA GLY A 24 0.56 5.21 6.52
C GLY A 24 1.20 5.92 7.72
N LEU A 25 2.40 6.49 7.55
CA LEU A 25 3.09 7.27 8.57
C LEU A 25 2.31 8.54 8.94
N TRP A 26 1.81 9.27 7.95
CA TRP A 26 1.03 10.49 8.17
C TRP A 26 -0.25 10.21 8.95
N VAL A 27 -0.97 9.13 8.63
CA VAL A 27 -2.14 8.67 9.40
C VAL A 27 -1.76 8.34 10.84
N LEU A 28 -0.64 7.65 11.05
CA LEU A 28 -0.16 7.30 12.40
C LEU A 28 0.31 8.49 13.21
N ILE A 29 0.78 9.58 12.58
CA ILE A 29 1.22 10.78 13.29
C ILE A 29 0.03 11.68 13.67
N THR A 30 -0.94 11.82 12.77
CA THR A 30 -2.05 12.77 12.94
C THR A 30 -3.18 12.25 13.85
N ARG A 31 -3.44 10.95 13.85
CA ARG A 31 -4.55 10.35 14.61
C ARG A 31 -4.34 10.10 16.12
N PRO A 32 -3.14 9.87 16.67
CA PRO A 32 -2.98 9.62 18.11
C PRO A 32 -3.18 10.86 18.97
N ILE A 33 -2.97 12.07 18.42
CA ILE A 33 -3.09 13.33 19.17
C ILE A 33 -4.46 13.47 19.86
N PRO A 34 -5.61 13.36 19.16
CA PRO A 34 -6.92 13.43 19.81
C PRO A 34 -7.20 12.26 20.77
N LEU A 35 -6.64 11.07 20.51
CA LEU A 35 -6.79 9.92 21.41
C LEU A 35 -6.08 10.15 22.75
N ILE A 36 -4.87 10.71 22.71
CA ILE A 36 -4.11 11.05 23.93
C ILE A 36 -4.86 12.12 24.73
N GLN A 37 -5.42 13.13 24.06
CA GLN A 37 -6.22 14.16 24.73
C GLN A 37 -7.47 13.58 25.40
N GLN A 38 -8.21 12.70 24.72
CA GLN A 38 -9.39 12.04 25.30
C GLN A 38 -9.01 11.13 26.48
N ALA A 39 -7.95 10.34 26.34
CA ALA A 39 -7.45 9.50 27.42
C ALA A 39 -7.00 10.31 28.64
N ALA A 40 -6.35 11.46 28.43
CA ALA A 40 -5.95 12.36 29.51
C ALA A 40 -7.15 12.97 30.25
N ILE A 41 -8.21 13.37 29.51
CA ILE A 41 -9.45 13.89 30.10
C ILE A 41 -10.13 12.80 30.95
N LEU A 42 -10.25 11.58 30.42
CA LEU A 42 -10.83 10.45 31.15
C LEU A 42 -10.02 10.13 32.41
N TRP A 43 -8.69 10.08 32.29
CA TRP A 43 -7.80 9.85 33.40
C TRP A 43 -8.01 10.92 34.48
N TRP A 44 -7.97 12.20 34.10
CA TRP A 44 -8.20 13.32 35.03
C TRP A 44 -9.54 13.24 35.76
N GLN A 45 -10.61 12.89 35.05
CA GLN A 45 -11.94 12.70 35.65
C GLN A 45 -11.95 11.55 36.66
N THR A 46 -11.31 10.42 36.33
CA THR A 46 -11.22 9.27 37.25
C THR A 46 -10.37 9.56 38.49
N THR A 47 -9.34 10.42 38.37
CA THR A 47 -8.48 10.78 39.50
C THR A 47 -9.15 11.77 40.45
N ARG A 48 -10.01 12.68 39.95
CA ARG A 48 -10.69 13.69 40.78
C ARG A 48 -12.03 13.24 41.37
N ALA A 49 -12.75 12.35 40.72
CA ALA A 49 -14.07 11.95 41.16
C ALA A 49 -13.98 10.75 42.11
N ASN A 50 -14.48 10.92 43.34
CA ASN A 50 -14.60 9.85 44.34
C ASN A 50 -15.21 8.59 43.70
N THR A 51 -14.49 7.49 43.80
CA THR A 51 -14.54 6.26 42.98
C THR A 51 -15.90 5.54 42.92
N ALA A 52 -16.89 5.93 43.70
CA ALA A 52 -18.17 5.23 43.81
C ALA A 52 -19.18 5.57 42.70
N ASN A 53 -19.27 6.82 42.24
CA ASN A 53 -20.34 7.25 41.32
C ASN A 53 -19.93 7.28 39.82
N VAL A 54 -18.64 7.10 39.54
CA VAL A 54 -18.06 7.31 38.20
C VAL A 54 -18.16 6.05 37.33
N ARG A 55 -18.15 4.88 37.96
CA ARG A 55 -17.96 3.60 37.26
C ARG A 55 -19.17 3.16 36.44
N THR A 56 -20.37 3.60 36.80
CA THR A 56 -21.62 3.20 36.13
C THR A 56 -22.16 4.26 35.17
N GLY A 57 -21.92 5.56 35.39
CA GLY A 57 -22.45 6.63 34.52
C GLY A 57 -21.76 6.73 33.16
N ILE A 58 -20.43 6.58 33.10
CA ILE A 58 -19.64 6.90 31.89
C ILE A 58 -19.98 5.97 30.71
N ILE A 59 -20.28 4.69 30.96
CA ILE A 59 -20.49 3.69 29.90
C ILE A 59 -21.86 3.87 29.23
N TYR A 60 -22.87 4.32 29.97
CA TYR A 60 -24.23 4.45 29.44
C TYR A 60 -24.55 5.84 28.88
N ASP A 61 -23.94 6.91 29.41
CA ASP A 61 -24.26 8.28 28.96
C ASP A 61 -23.50 8.74 27.71
N GLN A 62 -22.39 8.08 27.33
CA GLN A 62 -21.54 8.54 26.23
C GLN A 62 -21.14 7.46 25.21
N PRO A 63 -22.12 6.89 24.46
CA PRO A 63 -21.84 5.89 23.42
C PRO A 63 -20.91 6.39 22.31
N TRP A 64 -20.90 7.70 22.04
CA TRP A 64 -20.03 8.34 21.04
C TRP A 64 -18.54 8.25 21.39
N LEU A 65 -18.19 8.15 22.67
CA LEU A 65 -16.80 8.05 23.13
C LEU A 65 -16.21 6.67 22.80
N VAL A 66 -16.97 5.60 23.01
CA VAL A 66 -16.58 4.24 22.60
C VAL A 66 -16.41 4.15 21.08
N GLY A 67 -17.33 4.77 20.32
CA GLY A 67 -17.25 4.84 18.86
C GLY A 67 -15.95 5.51 18.37
N ASN A 68 -15.57 6.65 18.97
CA ASN A 68 -14.33 7.36 18.63
C ASN A 68 -13.07 6.55 18.93
N ILE A 69 -13.05 5.83 20.06
CA ILE A 69 -11.92 4.97 20.43
C ILE A 69 -11.77 3.81 19.43
N LEU A 70 -12.86 3.13 19.11
CA LEU A 70 -12.87 2.04 18.12
C LEU A 70 -12.46 2.54 16.73
N GLN A 71 -12.97 3.69 16.32
CA GLN A 71 -12.58 4.33 15.06
C GLN A 71 -11.08 4.68 15.05
N GLY A 72 -10.56 5.25 16.15
CA GLY A 72 -9.14 5.56 16.30
C GLY A 72 -8.26 4.31 16.22
N LEU A 73 -8.64 3.24 16.93
CA LEU A 73 -7.98 1.92 16.84
C LEU A 73 -7.99 1.37 15.42
N PHE A 74 -9.12 1.49 14.72
CA PHE A 74 -9.23 1.05 13.33
C PHE A 74 -8.27 1.83 12.41
N PHE A 75 -8.16 3.15 12.55
CA PHE A 75 -7.21 3.94 11.77
C PHE A 75 -5.75 3.63 12.08
N VAL A 76 -5.41 3.41 13.35
CA VAL A 76 -4.05 2.99 13.74
C VAL A 76 -3.74 1.62 13.16
N ALA A 77 -4.65 0.65 13.30
CA ALA A 77 -4.50 -0.68 12.72
C ALA A 77 -4.35 -0.61 11.19
N ALA A 78 -5.19 0.18 10.51
CA ALA A 78 -5.11 0.39 9.08
C ALA A 78 -3.76 1.03 8.67
N GLY A 79 -3.28 2.03 9.41
CA GLY A 79 -1.98 2.67 9.15
C GLY A 79 -0.81 1.70 9.32
N VAL A 80 -0.83 0.86 10.36
CA VAL A 80 0.16 -0.21 10.58
C VAL A 80 0.12 -1.24 9.47
N VAL A 81 -1.07 -1.73 9.10
CA VAL A 81 -1.25 -2.68 7.99
C VAL A 81 -0.71 -2.07 6.69
N LEU A 82 -1.00 -0.81 6.42
CA LEU A 82 -0.53 -0.13 5.21
C LEU A 82 1.00 0.00 5.18
N LEU A 83 1.66 0.25 6.32
CA LEU A 83 3.12 0.29 6.43
C LEU A 83 3.77 -1.09 6.22
N VAL A 84 3.23 -2.13 6.85
CA VAL A 84 3.77 -3.50 6.80
C VAL A 84 3.54 -4.12 5.42
N TYR A 85 2.34 -3.96 4.88
CA TYR A 85 1.92 -4.57 3.61
C TYR A 85 2.09 -3.66 2.39
N ALA A 86 2.71 -2.47 2.52
CA ALA A 86 2.93 -1.54 1.41
C ALA A 86 3.53 -2.21 0.16
N ARG A 87 4.48 -3.14 0.37
CA ARG A 87 5.15 -3.86 -0.73
C ARG A 87 4.24 -4.88 -1.41
N TRP A 88 3.37 -5.54 -0.65
CA TRP A 88 2.40 -6.49 -1.21
C TRP A 88 1.30 -5.74 -1.99
N ILE A 89 0.80 -4.65 -1.41
CA ILE A 89 -0.22 -3.80 -2.03
C ILE A 89 0.32 -3.14 -3.31
N SER A 90 1.58 -2.71 -3.34
CA SER A 90 2.16 -2.09 -4.54
C SER A 90 2.30 -3.06 -5.72
N ILE A 91 2.49 -4.36 -5.45
CA ILE A 91 2.52 -5.40 -6.49
C ILE A 91 1.14 -5.60 -7.11
N LEU A 92 0.08 -5.51 -6.29
CA LEU A 92 -1.31 -5.62 -6.73
C LEU A 92 -1.76 -4.40 -7.54
N ILE A 93 -1.33 -3.19 -7.16
CA ILE A 93 -1.74 -1.94 -7.83
C ILE A 93 -1.07 -1.76 -9.20
N VAL A 94 0.19 -2.18 -9.36
CA VAL A 94 0.95 -1.99 -10.60
C VAL A 94 1.10 -3.34 -11.32
N PRO A 95 0.16 -3.68 -12.23
CA PRO A 95 0.29 -4.87 -13.07
C PRO A 95 1.51 -4.69 -13.98
N VAL A 96 2.44 -5.64 -13.94
CA VAL A 96 3.56 -5.66 -14.89
C VAL A 96 3.01 -6.12 -16.23
N PRO A 97 3.13 -5.32 -17.31
CA PRO A 97 2.76 -5.77 -18.63
C PRO A 97 3.59 -7.01 -18.96
N ARG A 98 2.91 -8.12 -19.25
CA ARG A 98 3.59 -9.34 -19.67
C ARG A 98 4.06 -9.15 -21.12
N PRO A 99 5.29 -9.54 -21.46
CA PRO A 99 5.74 -9.49 -22.84
C PRO A 99 4.81 -10.38 -23.69
N ARG A 100 4.20 -9.81 -24.72
CA ARG A 100 3.35 -10.53 -25.68
C ARG A 100 3.98 -10.50 -27.05
N CYS A 101 3.80 -11.56 -27.83
CA CYS A 101 4.23 -11.59 -29.22
C CYS A 101 3.46 -10.55 -30.05
N PRO A 102 4.11 -9.69 -30.86
CA PRO A 102 3.41 -8.69 -31.66
C PRO A 102 2.58 -9.28 -32.81
N GLY A 103 2.92 -10.48 -33.28
CA GLY A 103 2.18 -11.16 -34.34
C GLY A 103 0.90 -11.84 -33.85
N CYS A 104 1.02 -12.69 -32.82
CA CYS A 104 -0.09 -13.55 -32.36
C CYS A 104 -0.59 -13.24 -30.94
N GLN A 105 -0.02 -12.25 -30.26
CA GLN A 105 -0.32 -11.88 -28.86
C GLN A 105 -0.08 -12.98 -27.81
N TYR A 106 0.61 -14.06 -28.16
CA TYR A 106 0.97 -15.12 -27.21
C TYR A 106 1.81 -14.59 -26.04
N ASP A 107 1.53 -15.06 -24.83
CA ASP A 107 2.19 -14.63 -23.58
C ASP A 107 3.60 -15.24 -23.51
N LEU A 108 4.64 -14.41 -23.68
CA LEU A 108 6.04 -14.84 -23.75
C LEU A 108 6.66 -15.10 -22.37
N LYS A 109 5.86 -15.12 -21.30
CA LYS A 109 6.33 -15.27 -19.91
C LYS A 109 7.21 -16.51 -19.67
N ALA A 110 7.02 -17.56 -20.47
CA ALA A 110 7.79 -18.81 -20.39
C ALA A 110 8.64 -19.08 -21.65
N ALA A 111 8.63 -18.19 -22.64
CA ALA A 111 9.41 -18.39 -23.85
C ALA A 111 10.88 -18.07 -23.57
N SER A 112 11.68 -19.10 -23.31
CA SER A 112 13.14 -19.01 -23.25
C SER A 112 13.79 -19.02 -24.64
N ALA A 113 13.01 -19.29 -25.68
CA ALA A 113 13.47 -19.40 -27.07
C ALA A 113 13.27 -18.09 -27.83
N ALA A 114 14.16 -17.83 -28.78
CA ALA A 114 14.12 -16.64 -29.62
C ALA A 114 13.02 -16.68 -30.70
N ILE A 115 12.22 -17.75 -30.74
CA ILE A 115 11.15 -17.97 -31.72
C ILE A 115 9.84 -18.18 -30.97
N CYS A 116 8.76 -17.53 -31.44
CA CYS A 116 7.44 -17.72 -30.87
C CYS A 116 6.90 -19.14 -31.19
N PRO A 117 6.45 -19.91 -30.18
CA PRO A 117 5.99 -21.29 -30.41
C PRO A 117 4.68 -21.39 -31.19
N GLU A 118 3.84 -20.35 -31.16
CA GLU A 118 2.53 -20.35 -31.85
C GLU A 118 2.63 -19.89 -33.31
N CYS A 119 3.37 -18.81 -33.58
CA CYS A 119 3.41 -18.20 -34.92
C CYS A 119 4.76 -18.31 -35.63
N GLY A 120 5.79 -18.88 -34.99
CA GLY A 120 7.12 -19.02 -35.56
C GLY A 120 7.87 -17.69 -35.76
N LEU A 121 7.35 -16.57 -35.24
CA LEU A 121 7.99 -15.26 -35.37
C LEU A 121 9.32 -15.23 -34.63
N ASP A 122 10.39 -14.84 -35.32
CA ASP A 122 11.71 -14.65 -34.72
C ASP A 122 11.77 -13.33 -33.93
N LEU A 123 11.80 -13.46 -32.60
CA LEU A 123 11.84 -12.38 -31.62
C LEU A 123 13.24 -11.75 -31.50
N SER A 124 14.29 -12.44 -31.97
CA SER A 124 15.69 -11.94 -31.93
C SER A 124 15.83 -10.62 -32.69
N SER A 125 15.15 -10.53 -33.84
CA SER A 125 15.17 -9.37 -34.73
C SER A 125 14.54 -8.12 -34.12
N LEU A 126 13.57 -8.29 -33.21
CA LEU A 126 12.86 -7.19 -32.55
C LEU A 126 13.64 -6.63 -31.33
N GLN A 127 14.64 -7.37 -30.84
CA GLN A 127 15.39 -6.98 -29.65
C GLN A 127 16.49 -5.93 -29.95
N SER A 128 16.86 -5.72 -31.22
CA SER A 128 17.89 -4.75 -31.63
C SER A 128 17.34 -3.57 -32.43
N PRO A 129 17.00 -2.44 -31.78
CA PRO A 129 16.93 -1.17 -32.49
C PRO A 129 17.83 -0.10 -31.84
N GLY A 130 19.11 -0.41 -31.58
CA GLY A 130 20.01 0.60 -30.98
C GLY A 130 21.49 0.28 -30.84
N ALA A 131 22.02 -0.75 -31.51
CA ALA A 131 23.48 -0.98 -31.52
C ALA A 131 24.20 -0.26 -32.67
N ASP A 132 23.45 0.31 -33.63
CA ASP A 132 23.99 0.85 -34.88
C ASP A 132 23.76 2.37 -34.96
N SER A 133 24.44 3.13 -34.09
CA SER A 133 24.72 4.55 -34.35
C SER A 133 26.03 4.90 -33.66
N GLN A 134 27.12 4.48 -34.30
CA GLN A 134 28.45 5.07 -34.15
C GLN A 134 28.47 6.44 -34.84
#